data_AF-A0AB74CCI7-F1
#
_entry.id   AF-A0AB74CCI7-F1
#
_cell.length_a   1.000
_cell.length_b   1.000
_cell.length_c   1.000
_cell.angle_alpha   90.00
_cell.angle_beta   90.00
_cell.angle_gamma   90.00
#
_symmetry.space_group_name_H-M   'P 1'
#
loop_
_entity.id
_entity.type
_entity.pdbx_description
1 polymer ?
#
loop_
_entity_poly.entity_id
_entity_poly.type
_entity_poly.pdbx_seq_one_letter_code
_entity_poly.pdbx_strand_id
1 'polypeptide(L)'
;MPLPHFKVIIVGASIEGITLAYCLHRAGINYLILERRNERVPPREDLLIVMPNGARIWDQLGLLDRITDFIVPIEKAYMTLPDTGSHEIGFPRVLRERFGYSPAFMSKRKVLEMLYTHLPRNDKLKFDKNVVRIETGPNCMRVVTWDGYDYGGDLVVGADGAHSKVRGEMARLSKLEGLTMDVNNYMTVEYVRITGVSTQDLDYPALTRGTMLTSNCAGQNIACLVGKNAEIIWSIFLKFDCKYPYGSAPELSEKEIRQRCENTELYDQALSTDLNWRDVWDRRKSVSMMPMEEGLRERGHWRDIVCIGGSMHKTAPHTGQDTSCSIEDAAELANLLHGRLRGRRTKPSTEEINILLGTFTQRRIRRLKPIYREAKRAIRHMTFCGPWNRLIARYYLTRNEQVIAEWFSKDVAGGVSVKFLPLPERSELAWSDIQLEQHTYWGGVGTTRIQCGSWAALHTVVVIESPRYIGRRKPALCPL
;
A
#
# COMPACT_ATOMS: atom_id res chain seq x y z
N MET A 1 -11.74 35.48 2.13
CA MET A 1 -13.19 35.19 1.93
C MET A 1 -13.45 33.77 2.40
N PRO A 2 -14.58 33.50 3.06
CA PRO A 2 -14.98 32.14 3.40
C PRO A 2 -15.14 31.30 2.13
N LEU A 3 -14.87 29.99 2.21
CA LEU A 3 -15.07 29.06 1.10
C LEU A 3 -16.55 28.99 0.71
N PRO A 4 -16.87 28.68 -0.56
CA PRO A 4 -18.26 28.42 -0.93
C PRO A 4 -18.78 27.19 -0.17
N HIS A 5 -20.10 27.13 0.03
CA HIS A 5 -20.73 25.98 0.69
C HIS A 5 -20.54 24.72 -0.18
N PHE A 6 -19.56 23.89 0.19
CA PHE A 6 -19.20 22.64 -0.47
C PHE A 6 -18.99 21.56 0.58
N LYS A 7 -19.71 20.44 0.45
CA LYS A 7 -19.72 19.34 1.42
C LYS A 7 -19.30 18.02 0.78
N VAL A 8 -18.30 17.39 1.38
CA VAL A 8 -17.82 16.06 0.99
C VAL A 8 -18.46 14.98 1.86
N ILE A 9 -19.08 13.96 1.27
CA ILE A 9 -19.49 12.74 1.97
C ILE A 9 -18.40 11.69 1.80
N ILE A 10 -17.77 11.27 2.90
CA ILE A 10 -16.76 10.22 2.94
C ILE A 10 -17.45 8.94 3.41
N VAL A 11 -17.46 7.92 2.55
CA VAL A 11 -18.03 6.61 2.86
C VAL A 11 -16.89 5.68 3.26
N GLY A 12 -16.86 5.30 4.54
CA GLY A 12 -15.79 4.53 5.17
C GLY A 12 -14.87 5.41 6.01
N ALA A 13 -14.69 5.02 7.27
CA ALA A 13 -13.75 5.65 8.21
C ALA A 13 -12.46 4.85 8.29
N SER A 14 -11.93 4.40 7.14
CA SER A 14 -10.59 3.81 7.03
C SER A 14 -9.52 4.89 7.24
N ILE A 15 -8.24 4.50 7.09
CA ILE A 15 -7.12 5.43 7.31
C ILE A 15 -7.15 6.57 6.30
N GLU A 16 -7.38 6.27 5.03
CA GLU A 16 -7.53 7.28 3.99
C GLU A 16 -8.77 8.14 4.17
N GLY A 17 -9.90 7.57 4.60
CA GLY A 17 -11.13 8.32 4.86
C GLY A 17 -10.97 9.32 6.00
N ILE A 18 -10.35 8.90 7.11
CA ILE A 18 -10.07 9.80 8.23
C ILE A 18 -8.96 10.79 7.90
N THR A 19 -7.88 10.37 7.23
CA THR A 19 -6.82 11.27 6.78
C THR A 19 -7.40 12.37 5.89
N LEU A 20 -8.31 12.02 4.97
CA LEU A 20 -9.01 13.00 4.14
C LEU A 20 -9.82 13.97 5.00
N ALA A 21 -10.53 13.49 6.02
CA ALA A 21 -11.27 14.35 6.94
C ALA A 21 -10.37 15.36 7.67
N TYR A 22 -9.18 14.94 8.14
CA TYR A 22 -8.18 15.87 8.69
C TYR A 22 -7.71 16.90 7.67
N CYS A 23 -7.39 16.48 6.44
CA CYS A 23 -7.01 17.40 5.37
C CYS A 23 -8.12 18.40 5.04
N LEU A 24 -9.38 17.94 4.91
CA LEU A 24 -10.53 18.80 4.63
C LEU A 24 -10.83 19.76 5.78
N HIS A 25 -10.69 19.30 7.03
CA HIS A 25 -10.82 20.15 8.22
C HIS A 25 -9.79 21.29 8.17
N ARG A 26 -8.52 20.97 7.92
CA ARG A 26 -7.44 21.96 7.80
C ARG A 26 -7.63 22.90 6.61
N ALA A 27 -8.25 22.42 5.53
CA ALA A 27 -8.64 23.24 4.37
C ALA A 27 -9.89 24.09 4.59
N GLY A 28 -10.62 23.92 5.71
CA GLY A 28 -11.90 24.58 5.95
C GLY A 28 -13.07 24.06 5.10
N ILE A 29 -12.94 22.88 4.50
CA ILE A 29 -13.95 22.26 3.63
C ILE A 29 -14.90 21.41 4.50
N ASN A 30 -16.22 21.55 4.28
CA ASN A 30 -17.20 20.80 5.06
C ASN A 30 -17.20 19.32 4.64
N TYR A 31 -17.41 18.42 5.60
CA TYR A 31 -17.41 16.99 5.35
C TYR A 31 -18.35 16.25 6.31
N LEU A 32 -18.69 15.01 5.97
CA LEU A 32 -19.37 14.03 6.81
C LEU A 32 -18.81 12.65 6.51
N ILE A 33 -18.56 11.84 7.54
CA ILE A 33 -18.06 10.47 7.40
C ILE A 33 -19.15 9.49 7.82
N LEU A 34 -19.42 8.52 6.97
CA LEU A 34 -20.37 7.44 7.20
C LEU A 34 -19.61 6.11 7.28
N GLU A 35 -19.56 5.51 8.46
CA GLU A 35 -18.88 4.24 8.74
C GLU A 35 -19.91 3.15 9.01
N ARG A 36 -19.77 2.01 8.33
CA ARG A 36 -20.69 0.87 8.44
C ARG A 36 -20.58 0.13 9.76
N ARG A 37 -19.40 0.14 10.40
CA ARG A 37 -19.19 -0.51 11.69
C ARG A 37 -20.00 0.21 12.77
N ASN A 38 -20.60 -0.55 13.67
CA ASN A 38 -21.24 -0.05 14.88
C ASN A 38 -20.21 0.29 15.97
N GLU A 39 -19.08 -0.42 15.98
CA GLU A 39 -17.98 -0.21 16.91
C GLU A 39 -16.95 0.78 16.36
N ARG A 40 -16.42 1.62 17.26
CA ARG A 40 -15.34 2.55 16.93
C ARG A 40 -14.09 1.83 16.48
N VAL A 41 -13.80 0.66 17.02
CA VAL A 41 -12.49 0.03 16.88
C VAL A 41 -12.62 -1.26 16.08
N PRO A 42 -11.73 -1.55 15.10
CA PRO A 42 -11.79 -2.81 14.38
C PRO A 42 -11.74 -4.02 15.33
N PRO A 43 -12.53 -5.07 15.09
CA PRO A 43 -12.60 -6.23 15.99
C PRO A 43 -11.30 -7.05 15.99
N ARG A 44 -10.53 -7.00 14.89
CA ARG A 44 -9.29 -7.76 14.72
C ARG A 44 -8.07 -6.85 14.78
N GLU A 45 -7.04 -7.31 15.49
CA GLU A 45 -5.69 -6.74 15.39
C GLU A 45 -5.14 -7.00 13.99
N ASP A 46 -4.56 -5.97 13.38
CA ASP A 46 -3.88 -6.06 12.10
C ASP A 46 -2.67 -5.14 12.13
N LEU A 47 -1.63 -5.56 11.43
CA LEU A 47 -0.40 -4.82 11.26
C LEU A 47 -0.61 -3.68 10.27
N LEU A 48 -0.04 -2.53 10.61
CA LEU A 48 0.07 -1.42 9.71
C LEU A 48 1.50 -0.93 9.65
N ILE A 49 2.00 -0.68 8.43
CA ILE A 49 3.29 -0.05 8.17
C ILE A 49 3.03 1.32 7.53
N VAL A 50 3.70 2.35 8.03
CA VAL A 50 3.77 3.67 7.42
C VAL A 50 5.20 3.94 6.98
N MET A 51 5.32 4.33 5.72
CA MET A 51 6.57 4.73 5.08
C MET A 51 6.73 6.25 5.19
N PRO A 52 7.95 6.80 4.99
CA PRO A 52 8.22 8.22 5.23
C PRO A 52 7.28 9.19 4.49
N ASN A 53 6.85 8.86 3.27
CA ASN A 53 5.87 9.63 2.50
C ASN A 53 4.51 9.76 3.22
N GLY A 54 4.02 8.69 3.86
CA GLY A 54 2.80 8.74 4.66
C GLY A 54 3.01 9.44 6.00
N ALA A 55 4.14 9.17 6.67
CA ALA A 55 4.49 9.77 7.96
C ALA A 55 4.59 11.30 7.86
N ARG A 56 5.17 11.82 6.76
CA ARG A 56 5.26 13.26 6.49
C ARG A 56 3.88 13.92 6.43
N ILE A 57 2.89 13.29 5.81
CA ILE A 57 1.53 13.85 5.74
C ILE A 57 0.90 13.88 7.13
N TRP A 58 1.07 12.83 7.93
CA TRP A 58 0.59 12.82 9.31
C TRP A 58 1.30 13.85 10.20
N ASP A 59 2.58 14.09 9.98
CA ASP A 59 3.34 15.15 10.65
C ASP A 59 2.75 16.54 10.30
N GLN A 60 2.52 16.83 9.00
CA GLN A 60 1.84 18.08 8.57
C GLN A 60 0.47 18.28 9.22
N LEU A 61 -0.25 17.19 9.49
CA LEU A 61 -1.57 17.23 10.12
C LEU A 61 -1.49 17.36 11.65
N GLY A 62 -0.30 17.25 12.26
CA GLY A 62 -0.08 17.24 13.71
C GLY A 62 -0.51 15.94 14.38
N LEU A 63 -0.42 14.82 13.65
CA LEU A 63 -0.84 13.49 14.08
C LEU A 63 0.32 12.61 14.51
N LEU A 64 1.52 12.84 13.98
CA LEU A 64 2.68 11.98 14.25
C LEU A 64 3.03 11.94 15.75
N ASP A 65 3.05 13.10 16.40
CA ASP A 65 3.29 13.19 17.85
C ASP A 65 2.24 12.43 18.67
N ARG A 66 0.99 12.39 18.20
CA ARG A 66 -0.13 11.70 18.89
C ARG A 66 -0.07 10.18 18.76
N ILE A 67 0.70 9.65 17.81
CA ILE A 67 0.88 8.21 17.62
C ILE A 67 2.24 7.72 18.09
N THR A 68 3.08 8.59 18.65
CA THR A 68 4.47 8.24 19.01
C THR A 68 4.50 7.12 20.07
N ASP A 69 3.46 7.01 20.90
CA ASP A 69 3.32 5.93 21.87
C ASP A 69 2.90 4.58 21.27
N PHE A 70 2.32 4.57 20.08
CA PHE A 70 1.82 3.35 19.43
C PHE A 70 2.66 2.91 18.23
N ILE A 71 3.52 3.80 17.74
CA ILE A 71 4.43 3.55 16.63
C ILE A 71 5.73 2.92 17.13
N VAL A 72 6.21 1.95 16.35
CA VAL A 72 7.53 1.37 16.54
C VAL A 72 8.31 1.58 15.24
N PRO A 73 9.34 2.45 15.26
CA PRO A 73 10.25 2.58 14.14
C PRO A 73 10.90 1.23 13.82
N ILE A 74 10.99 0.91 12.53
CA ILE A 74 11.81 -0.19 12.05
C ILE A 74 13.24 0.33 12.03
N GLU A 75 14.05 -0.20 12.94
CA GLU A 75 15.46 0.19 13.11
C GLU A 75 16.37 -0.77 12.36
N LYS A 76 16.04 -2.05 12.39
CA LYS A 76 16.78 -3.14 11.76
C LYS A 76 15.84 -4.00 10.94
N ALA A 77 16.30 -4.46 9.79
CA ALA A 77 15.59 -5.41 8.96
C ALA A 77 16.52 -6.56 8.60
N TYR A 78 16.04 -7.79 8.74
CA TYR A 78 16.76 -8.99 8.34
C TYR A 78 15.96 -9.78 7.32
N MET A 79 16.67 -10.38 6.37
CA MET A 79 16.14 -11.30 5.37
C MET A 79 16.86 -12.64 5.48
N THR A 80 16.10 -13.65 5.85
CA THR A 80 16.56 -15.03 6.03
C THR A 80 16.22 -15.86 4.80
N LEU A 81 17.24 -16.50 4.24
CA LEU A 81 17.10 -17.44 3.13
C LEU A 81 17.49 -18.86 3.58
N PRO A 82 16.93 -19.92 2.97
CA PRO A 82 17.16 -21.29 3.42
C PRO A 82 18.61 -21.76 3.29
N ASP A 83 19.35 -21.20 2.32
CA ASP A 83 20.69 -21.64 1.95
C ASP A 83 21.82 -20.71 2.42
N THR A 84 21.52 -19.44 2.64
CA THR A 84 22.54 -18.44 3.02
C THR A 84 22.34 -17.86 4.41
N GLY A 85 21.29 -18.28 5.13
CA GLY A 85 21.00 -17.78 6.47
C GLY A 85 20.42 -16.36 6.49
N SER A 86 20.55 -15.68 7.62
CA SER A 86 20.00 -14.35 7.89
C SER A 86 20.96 -13.24 7.50
N HIS A 87 20.48 -12.27 6.72
CA HIS A 87 21.25 -11.10 6.25
C HIS A 87 20.58 -9.81 6.71
N GLU A 88 21.34 -8.87 7.25
CA GLU A 88 20.81 -7.52 7.51
C GLU A 88 20.56 -6.78 6.19
N ILE A 89 19.48 -6.00 6.13
CA ILE A 89 19.09 -5.19 4.98
C ILE A 89 19.00 -3.73 5.42
N GLY A 90 19.88 -2.88 4.87
CA GLY A 90 20.06 -1.49 5.33
C GLY A 90 18.95 -0.47 5.01
N PHE A 91 17.84 -0.86 4.36
CA PHE A 91 16.81 0.09 3.89
C PHE A 91 16.20 1.00 4.98
N PRO A 92 15.93 0.55 6.23
CA PRO A 92 15.29 1.41 7.21
C PRO A 92 16.17 2.59 7.62
N ARG A 93 17.48 2.36 7.75
CA ARG A 93 18.49 3.40 8.01
C ARG A 93 18.56 4.40 6.86
N VAL A 94 18.69 3.89 5.62
CA VAL A 94 18.79 4.74 4.43
C VAL A 94 17.56 5.63 4.28
N LEU A 95 16.36 5.10 4.52
CA LEU A 95 15.13 5.90 4.47
C LEU A 95 15.08 6.97 5.55
N ARG A 96 15.54 6.68 6.77
CA ARG A 96 15.60 7.68 7.85
C ARG A 96 16.54 8.81 7.49
N GLU A 97 17.75 8.49 7.02
CA GLU A 97 18.77 9.46 6.63
C GLU A 97 18.30 10.33 5.45
N ARG A 98 17.66 9.70 4.45
CA ARG A 98 17.19 10.39 3.24
C ARG A 98 15.93 11.22 3.44
N PHE A 99 15.01 10.80 4.30
CA PHE A 99 13.67 11.40 4.34
C PHE A 99 13.30 11.99 5.70
N GLY A 100 14.15 11.83 6.73
CA GLY A 100 13.89 12.31 8.08
C GLY A 100 12.90 11.46 8.89
N TYR A 101 12.42 10.36 8.33
CA TYR A 101 11.50 9.42 8.99
C TYR A 101 11.96 7.98 8.76
N SER A 102 11.93 7.16 9.81
CA SER A 102 12.03 5.70 9.64
C SER A 102 10.70 5.14 9.13
N PRO A 103 10.73 4.06 8.32
CA PRO A 103 9.59 3.16 8.22
C PRO A 103 9.17 2.74 9.62
N ALA A 104 7.88 2.64 9.87
CA ALA A 104 7.40 2.31 11.18
C ALA A 104 6.14 1.49 11.12
N PHE A 105 5.94 0.65 12.13
CA PHE A 105 4.77 -0.20 12.22
C PHE A 105 4.02 0.00 13.53
N MET A 106 2.76 -0.42 13.52
CA MET A 106 1.85 -0.26 14.64
C MET A 106 0.60 -1.13 14.46
N SER A 107 -0.17 -1.27 15.54
CA SER A 107 -1.51 -1.84 15.46
C SER A 107 -2.44 -0.89 14.71
N LYS A 108 -3.06 -1.39 13.63
CA LYS A 108 -4.11 -0.70 12.88
C LYS A 108 -5.29 -0.32 13.79
N ARG A 109 -5.59 -1.18 14.77
CA ARG A 109 -6.65 -0.97 15.76
C ARG A 109 -6.39 0.31 16.57
N LYS A 110 -5.20 0.39 17.19
CA LYS A 110 -4.78 1.53 18.03
C LYS A 110 -4.69 2.84 17.24
N VAL A 111 -4.19 2.79 15.99
CA VAL A 111 -4.13 3.97 15.13
C VAL A 111 -5.50 4.52 14.80
N LEU A 112 -6.42 3.66 14.38
CA LEU A 112 -7.77 4.10 14.02
C LEU A 112 -8.47 4.69 15.24
N GLU A 113 -8.37 4.05 16.40
CA GLU A 113 -8.88 4.58 17.67
C GLU A 113 -8.32 5.97 17.99
N MET A 114 -7.01 6.17 17.87
CA MET A 114 -6.36 7.46 18.07
C MET A 114 -6.87 8.50 17.05
N LEU A 115 -6.94 8.13 15.77
CA LEU A 115 -7.38 9.01 14.68
C LEU A 115 -8.83 9.46 14.89
N TYR A 116 -9.72 8.57 15.34
CA TYR A 116 -11.12 8.90 15.65
C TYR A 116 -11.22 9.81 16.88
N THR A 117 -10.48 9.49 17.93
CA THR A 117 -10.52 10.22 19.21
C THR A 117 -10.10 11.67 19.03
N HIS A 118 -9.09 11.91 18.22
CA HIS A 118 -8.53 13.25 17.99
C HIS A 118 -9.13 13.97 16.77
N LEU A 119 -10.09 13.35 16.07
CA LEU A 119 -10.68 13.94 14.88
C LEU A 119 -11.39 15.26 15.25
N PRO A 120 -11.00 16.41 14.66
CA PRO A 120 -11.70 17.65 14.88
C PRO A 120 -13.12 17.54 14.36
N ARG A 121 -14.11 17.99 15.15
CA ARG A 121 -15.54 17.83 14.81
C ARG A 121 -15.93 16.35 14.67
N ASN A 122 -15.63 15.56 15.70
CA ASN A 122 -15.99 14.13 15.74
C ASN A 122 -17.51 13.87 15.59
N ASP A 123 -18.37 14.89 15.80
CA ASP A 123 -19.81 14.88 15.49
C ASP A 123 -20.11 14.57 14.02
N LYS A 124 -19.14 14.79 13.14
CA LYS A 124 -19.21 14.49 11.70
C LYS A 124 -18.87 13.04 11.35
N LEU A 125 -18.39 12.24 12.31
CA LEU A 125 -18.14 10.82 12.13
C LEU A 125 -19.34 10.01 12.67
N LYS A 126 -20.11 9.42 11.76
CA LYS A 126 -21.27 8.61 12.11
C LYS A 126 -20.98 7.13 11.89
N PHE A 127 -21.00 6.38 12.99
CA PHE A 127 -20.96 4.91 12.99
C PHE A 127 -22.36 4.33 12.74
N ASP A 128 -22.40 3.04 12.44
CA ASP A 128 -23.61 2.29 12.11
C ASP A 128 -24.37 2.89 10.90
N LYS A 129 -23.63 3.51 9.97
CA LYS A 129 -24.14 4.11 8.73
C LYS A 129 -23.64 3.34 7.52
N ASN A 130 -24.16 2.12 7.37
CA ASN A 130 -23.94 1.32 6.17
C ASN A 130 -24.64 1.95 4.97
N VAL A 131 -23.87 2.43 3.99
CA VAL A 131 -24.39 3.01 2.75
C VAL A 131 -24.93 1.88 1.86
N VAL A 132 -26.16 2.02 1.37
CA VAL A 132 -26.82 1.01 0.54
C VAL A 132 -27.09 1.49 -0.88
N ARG A 133 -27.13 2.81 -1.10
CA ARG A 133 -27.43 3.40 -2.41
C ARG A 133 -26.88 4.81 -2.54
N ILE A 134 -26.46 5.18 -3.75
CA ILE A 134 -26.10 6.56 -4.11
C ILE A 134 -26.96 7.00 -5.28
N GLU A 135 -27.48 8.22 -5.20
CA GLU A 135 -28.38 8.78 -6.21
C GLU A 135 -27.94 10.18 -6.62
N THR A 136 -28.17 10.51 -7.88
CA THR A 136 -27.98 11.86 -8.41
C THR A 136 -29.19 12.71 -8.04
N GLY A 137 -28.96 13.86 -7.41
CA GLY A 137 -29.98 14.88 -7.20
C GLY A 137 -29.75 16.09 -8.11
N PRO A 138 -30.70 17.04 -8.19
CA PRO A 138 -30.58 18.22 -9.04
C PRO A 138 -29.37 19.11 -8.72
N ASN A 139 -28.99 19.18 -7.44
CA ASN A 139 -27.96 20.12 -6.94
C ASN A 139 -26.84 19.45 -6.12
N CYS A 140 -26.98 18.17 -5.77
CA CYS A 140 -26.04 17.42 -4.95
C CYS A 140 -26.31 15.91 -5.08
N MET A 141 -25.35 15.08 -4.67
CA MET A 141 -25.50 13.64 -4.55
C MET A 141 -26.24 13.30 -3.25
N ARG A 142 -27.09 12.27 -3.31
CA ARG A 142 -27.81 11.71 -2.15
C ARG A 142 -27.23 10.34 -1.81
N VAL A 143 -26.76 10.18 -0.58
CA VAL A 143 -26.22 8.92 -0.04
C VAL A 143 -27.21 8.35 0.96
N VAL A 144 -27.78 7.19 0.63
CA VAL A 144 -28.81 6.51 1.42
C VAL A 144 -28.16 5.44 2.28
N THR A 145 -28.48 5.42 3.57
CA THR A 145 -28.01 4.40 4.52
C THR A 145 -29.08 3.37 4.85
N TRP A 146 -28.66 2.21 5.37
CA TRP A 146 -29.51 1.04 5.62
C TRP A 146 -30.69 1.31 6.57
N ASP A 147 -30.55 2.28 7.45
CA ASP A 147 -31.52 2.77 8.41
C ASP A 147 -32.50 3.81 7.83
N GLY A 148 -32.46 4.02 6.50
CA GLY A 148 -33.40 4.86 5.76
C GLY A 148 -33.07 6.36 5.77
N TYR A 149 -31.94 6.77 6.37
CA TYR A 149 -31.52 8.18 6.34
C TYR A 149 -30.81 8.56 5.04
N ASP A 150 -31.05 9.79 4.62
CA ASP A 150 -30.44 10.39 3.43
C ASP A 150 -29.44 11.48 3.81
N TYR A 151 -28.27 11.43 3.18
CA TYR A 151 -27.20 12.41 3.35
C TYR A 151 -26.85 13.08 2.03
N GLY A 152 -27.12 14.38 1.93
CA GLY A 152 -26.74 15.20 0.77
C GLY A 152 -25.31 15.72 0.85
N GLY A 153 -24.61 15.73 -0.29
CA GLY A 153 -23.30 16.37 -0.45
C GLY A 153 -22.89 16.60 -1.91
N ASP A 154 -21.93 17.49 -2.11
CA ASP A 154 -21.46 17.93 -3.43
C ASP A 154 -20.41 17.00 -4.04
N LEU A 155 -19.79 16.15 -3.22
CA LEU A 155 -18.82 15.12 -3.63
C LEU A 155 -19.00 13.89 -2.74
N VAL A 156 -19.00 12.70 -3.34
CA VAL A 156 -18.95 11.43 -2.61
C VAL A 156 -17.58 10.77 -2.80
N VAL A 157 -16.93 10.43 -1.69
CA VAL A 157 -15.62 9.78 -1.67
C VAL A 157 -15.75 8.38 -1.08
N GLY A 158 -15.46 7.36 -1.87
CA GLY A 158 -15.32 5.98 -1.43
C GLY A 158 -13.98 5.77 -0.75
N ALA A 159 -14.01 5.52 0.55
CA ALA A 159 -12.91 5.09 1.40
C ALA A 159 -13.29 3.79 2.15
N ASP A 160 -14.12 2.97 1.51
CA ASP A 160 -14.79 1.78 2.05
C ASP A 160 -14.09 0.46 1.66
N GLY A 161 -12.80 0.56 1.28
CA GLY A 161 -11.88 -0.58 1.13
C GLY A 161 -12.11 -1.45 -0.11
N ALA A 162 -11.48 -2.63 -0.12
CA ALA A 162 -11.46 -3.53 -1.27
C ALA A 162 -12.88 -3.94 -1.73
N HIS A 163 -13.82 -4.09 -0.81
CA HIS A 163 -15.24 -4.40 -1.08
C HIS A 163 -16.14 -3.16 -1.17
N SER A 164 -15.62 -2.08 -1.75
CA SER A 164 -16.31 -0.79 -1.86
C SER A 164 -17.70 -0.87 -2.47
N LYS A 165 -18.68 -0.40 -1.70
CA LYS A 165 -20.06 -0.17 -2.15
C LYS A 165 -20.14 1.08 -3.02
N VAL A 166 -19.36 2.13 -2.70
CA VAL A 166 -19.28 3.33 -3.55
C VAL A 166 -18.82 2.97 -4.97
N ARG A 167 -17.83 2.07 -5.08
CA ARG A 167 -17.37 1.57 -6.37
C ARG A 167 -18.48 0.87 -7.16
N GLY A 168 -19.27 0.03 -6.50
CA GLY A 168 -20.41 -0.65 -7.12
C GLY A 168 -21.50 0.32 -7.59
N GLU A 169 -21.86 1.30 -6.75
CA GLU A 169 -22.84 2.34 -7.13
C GLU A 169 -22.34 3.21 -8.27
N MET A 170 -21.04 3.50 -8.32
CA MET A 170 -20.43 4.25 -9.41
C MET A 170 -20.61 3.55 -10.77
N ALA A 171 -20.41 2.22 -10.84
CA ALA A 171 -20.69 1.46 -12.07
C ALA A 171 -22.19 1.34 -12.38
N ARG A 172 -23.03 1.19 -11.36
CA ARG A 172 -24.48 1.15 -11.55
C ARG A 172 -24.97 2.45 -12.20
N LEU A 173 -24.53 3.59 -11.67
CA LEU A 173 -24.91 4.90 -12.17
C LEU A 173 -24.33 5.18 -13.56
N SER A 174 -23.06 4.83 -13.81
CA SER A 174 -22.49 4.99 -15.15
C SER A 174 -23.28 4.21 -16.20
N LYS A 175 -23.71 2.98 -15.88
CA LYS A 175 -24.49 2.13 -16.79
C LYS A 175 -25.83 2.74 -17.14
N LEU A 176 -26.47 3.43 -16.19
CA LEU A 176 -27.74 4.14 -16.44
C LEU A 176 -27.58 5.30 -17.44
N GLU A 177 -26.38 5.88 -17.55
CA GLU A 177 -26.05 6.91 -18.54
C GLU A 177 -25.42 6.33 -19.82
N GLY A 178 -25.53 5.02 -20.04
CA GLY A 178 -24.96 4.35 -21.22
C GLY A 178 -23.44 4.16 -21.19
N LEU A 179 -22.78 4.45 -20.05
CA LEU A 179 -21.34 4.26 -19.88
C LEU A 179 -21.05 2.97 -19.12
N THR A 180 -20.30 2.05 -19.72
CA THR A 180 -19.89 0.81 -19.03
C THR A 180 -18.58 1.02 -18.28
N MET A 181 -18.62 0.99 -16.95
CA MET A 181 -17.42 0.90 -16.11
C MET A 181 -17.26 -0.53 -15.61
N ASP A 182 -16.15 -1.19 -15.95
CA ASP A 182 -15.81 -2.45 -15.32
C ASP A 182 -15.37 -2.20 -13.86
N VAL A 183 -16.07 -2.85 -12.93
CA VAL A 183 -15.81 -2.75 -11.48
C VAL A 183 -15.29 -4.05 -10.87
N ASN A 184 -15.37 -5.16 -11.59
CA ASN A 184 -15.13 -6.49 -11.02
C ASN A 184 -13.91 -7.21 -11.62
N ASN A 185 -13.46 -6.88 -12.84
CA ASN A 185 -12.35 -7.62 -13.48
C ASN A 185 -10.94 -7.10 -13.18
N TYR A 186 -10.76 -6.06 -12.37
CA TYR A 186 -9.43 -5.46 -12.21
C TYR A 186 -8.60 -6.03 -11.06
N MET A 187 -9.22 -6.77 -10.13
CA MET A 187 -8.55 -7.38 -8.98
C MET A 187 -8.48 -8.90 -9.11
N THR A 188 -7.38 -9.48 -8.64
CA THR A 188 -7.15 -10.91 -8.63
C THR A 188 -6.50 -11.32 -7.33
N VAL A 189 -6.74 -12.56 -6.88
CA VAL A 189 -6.14 -13.11 -5.67
C VAL A 189 -5.24 -14.29 -6.06
N GLU A 190 -3.96 -14.18 -5.75
CA GLU A 190 -2.96 -15.26 -5.93
C GLU A 190 -2.31 -15.69 -4.62
N TYR A 191 -2.54 -14.94 -3.54
CA TYR A 191 -1.94 -15.16 -2.24
C TYR A 191 -2.98 -15.04 -1.14
N VAL A 192 -2.74 -15.76 -0.05
CA VAL A 192 -3.42 -15.57 1.23
C VAL A 192 -2.42 -15.02 2.23
N ARG A 193 -2.87 -14.05 3.03
CA ARG A 193 -2.15 -13.58 4.21
C ARG A 193 -2.78 -14.20 5.45
N ILE A 194 -1.97 -14.84 6.27
CA ILE A 194 -2.33 -15.27 7.62
C ILE A 194 -1.57 -14.36 8.57
N THR A 195 -2.24 -13.66 9.48
CA THR A 195 -1.61 -12.72 10.39
C THR A 195 -2.06 -12.96 11.81
N GLY A 196 -1.18 -12.68 12.76
CA GLY A 196 -1.46 -12.86 14.17
C GLY A 196 -0.48 -12.09 15.05
N VAL A 197 -0.71 -12.24 16.34
CA VAL A 197 0.13 -11.65 17.39
C VAL A 197 0.58 -12.77 18.30
N SER A 198 1.87 -12.80 18.63
CA SER A 198 2.45 -13.67 19.65
C SER A 198 3.08 -12.82 20.75
N THR A 199 3.19 -13.35 21.97
CA THR A 199 4.04 -12.74 23.01
C THR A 199 5.41 -13.37 23.06
N GLN A 200 6.39 -12.53 23.38
CA GLN A 200 7.77 -12.88 23.61
C GLN A 200 7.93 -13.23 25.09
N ASP A 201 7.48 -14.45 25.44
CA ASP A 201 8.17 -15.26 26.45
C ASP A 201 9.35 -15.99 25.77
N LEU A 202 10.07 -15.24 24.93
CA LEU A 202 11.04 -15.73 23.96
C LEU A 202 12.32 -14.92 24.12
N ASP A 203 13.31 -15.51 24.76
CA ASP A 203 14.62 -14.89 24.97
C ASP A 203 15.54 -15.18 23.78
N TYR A 204 15.27 -14.53 22.65
CA TYR A 204 16.11 -14.60 21.45
C TYR A 204 16.71 -13.23 21.11
N PRO A 205 18.02 -13.13 20.87
CA PRO A 205 18.68 -11.87 20.50
C PRO A 205 18.06 -11.17 19.28
N ALA A 206 17.57 -11.96 18.31
CA ALA A 206 16.93 -11.47 17.09
C ALA A 206 15.57 -10.77 17.35
N LEU A 207 14.94 -11.02 18.50
CA LEU A 207 13.64 -10.45 18.87
C LEU A 207 13.81 -9.15 19.67
N THR A 208 14.57 -8.21 19.11
CA THR A 208 14.73 -6.87 19.70
C THR A 208 13.68 -5.91 19.14
N ARG A 209 13.12 -5.03 19.98
CA ARG A 209 12.16 -3.99 19.57
C ARG A 209 12.64 -3.24 18.32
N GLY A 210 11.74 -3.02 17.37
CA GLY A 210 12.05 -2.31 16.12
C GLY A 210 12.76 -3.17 15.07
N THR A 211 12.89 -4.48 15.31
CA THR A 211 13.41 -5.43 14.33
C THR A 211 12.30 -5.96 13.43
N MET A 212 12.56 -5.95 12.13
CA MET A 212 11.80 -6.68 11.12
C MET A 212 12.58 -7.94 10.72
N LEU A 213 11.97 -9.11 10.84
CA LEU A 213 12.51 -10.37 10.35
C LEU A 213 11.66 -10.82 9.17
N THR A 214 12.28 -11.07 8.03
CA THR A 214 11.63 -11.73 6.90
C THR A 214 12.31 -13.06 6.62
N SER A 215 11.54 -14.09 6.30
CA SER A 215 12.06 -15.39 5.92
C SER A 215 11.40 -15.85 4.62
N ASN A 216 12.23 -16.15 3.62
CA ASN A 216 11.80 -16.43 2.26
C ASN A 216 11.96 -17.90 1.93
N CYS A 217 10.93 -18.53 1.39
CA CYS A 217 10.99 -19.89 0.90
C CYS A 217 10.10 -20.05 -0.35
N ALA A 218 10.15 -21.21 -1.00
CA ALA A 218 9.35 -21.49 -2.17
C ALA A 218 7.86 -21.52 -1.82
N GLY A 219 7.08 -20.62 -2.43
CA GLY A 219 5.63 -20.52 -2.21
C GLY A 219 5.20 -19.85 -0.90
N GLN A 220 6.14 -19.54 -0.01
CA GLN A 220 5.86 -19.00 1.32
C GLN A 220 6.85 -17.92 1.76
N ASN A 221 6.35 -16.88 2.42
CA ASN A 221 7.16 -15.85 3.07
C ASN A 221 6.59 -15.58 4.46
N ILE A 222 7.46 -15.41 5.46
CA ILE A 222 7.10 -14.97 6.80
C ILE A 222 7.68 -13.59 7.03
N ALA A 223 6.90 -12.69 7.61
CA ALA A 223 7.35 -11.39 8.10
C ALA A 223 6.94 -11.23 9.56
N CYS A 224 7.90 -10.93 10.44
CA CYS A 224 7.69 -10.66 11.85
C CYS A 224 8.20 -9.24 12.18
N LEU A 225 7.43 -8.52 13.00
CA LEU A 225 7.78 -7.20 13.50
C LEU A 225 7.67 -7.19 15.02
N VAL A 226 8.76 -6.80 15.68
CA VAL A 226 8.90 -6.87 17.14
C VAL A 226 8.54 -5.54 17.77
N GLY A 227 7.34 -5.48 18.36
CA GLY A 227 6.69 -4.30 18.92
C GLY A 227 7.16 -3.91 20.32
N LYS A 228 6.29 -3.19 21.05
CA LYS A 228 6.49 -2.86 22.47
C LYS A 228 6.06 -4.04 23.35
N ASN A 229 6.57 -4.10 24.58
CA ASN A 229 6.17 -5.07 25.61
C ASN A 229 6.21 -6.53 25.13
N ALA A 230 7.26 -6.89 24.38
CA ALA A 230 7.42 -8.26 23.92
C ALA A 230 6.33 -8.74 22.92
N GLU A 231 5.52 -7.87 22.31
CA GLU A 231 4.56 -8.28 21.29
C GLU A 231 5.23 -8.49 19.92
N ILE A 232 5.01 -9.65 19.29
CA ILE A 232 5.46 -9.96 17.93
C ILE A 232 4.24 -9.99 17.03
N ILE A 233 4.15 -9.04 16.10
CA ILE A 233 3.11 -9.03 15.07
C ILE A 233 3.70 -9.70 13.83
N TRP A 234 3.03 -10.73 13.33
CA TRP A 234 3.56 -11.53 12.22
C TRP A 234 2.54 -11.71 11.10
N SER A 235 3.04 -11.99 9.92
CA SER A 235 2.26 -12.32 8.73
C SER A 235 2.97 -13.42 7.93
N ILE A 236 2.21 -14.41 7.51
CA ILE A 236 2.63 -15.44 6.56
C ILE A 236 1.89 -15.18 5.25
N PHE A 237 2.62 -15.26 4.16
CA PHE A 237 2.12 -15.11 2.80
C PHE A 237 2.28 -16.43 2.08
N LEU A 238 1.16 -17.08 1.79
CA LEU A 238 1.15 -18.36 1.07
C LEU A 238 0.56 -18.15 -0.31
N LYS A 239 1.24 -18.69 -1.32
CA LYS A 239 0.73 -18.68 -2.70
C LYS A 239 -0.40 -19.70 -2.82
N PHE A 240 -1.48 -19.34 -3.51
CA PHE A 240 -2.48 -20.30 -3.97
C PHE A 240 -1.98 -21.07 -5.19
N ASP A 241 -2.51 -22.28 -5.38
CA ASP A 241 -2.19 -23.12 -6.55
C ASP A 241 -2.74 -22.54 -7.85
N CYS A 242 -3.80 -21.72 -7.75
CA CYS A 242 -4.39 -21.03 -8.88
C CYS A 242 -4.69 -19.56 -8.56
N LYS A 243 -4.96 -18.81 -9.62
CA LYS A 243 -5.33 -17.41 -9.56
C LYS A 243 -6.85 -17.29 -9.52
N TYR A 244 -7.38 -16.65 -8.48
CA TYR A 244 -8.80 -16.42 -8.33
C TYR A 244 -9.20 -15.03 -8.85
N PRO A 245 -10.34 -14.93 -9.57
CA PRO A 245 -11.05 -13.67 -9.72
C PRO A 245 -11.39 -13.01 -8.37
N TYR A 246 -11.59 -11.70 -8.41
CA TYR A 246 -12.06 -10.97 -7.23
C TYR A 246 -13.40 -11.50 -6.72
N GLY A 247 -13.48 -11.71 -5.39
CA GLY A 247 -14.69 -12.21 -4.73
C GLY A 247 -14.92 -13.71 -4.84
N SER A 248 -14.06 -14.47 -5.56
CA SER A 248 -14.18 -15.92 -5.69
C SER A 248 -13.07 -16.70 -4.97
N ALA A 249 -12.16 -16.01 -4.29
CA ALA A 249 -11.12 -16.67 -3.50
C ALA A 249 -11.76 -17.36 -2.28
N PRO A 250 -11.33 -18.58 -1.92
CA PRO A 250 -11.90 -19.31 -0.80
C PRO A 250 -11.54 -18.63 0.53
N GLU A 251 -12.50 -18.60 1.44
CA GLU A 251 -12.21 -18.40 2.87
C GLU A 251 -11.69 -19.73 3.43
N LEU A 252 -10.60 -19.68 4.20
CA LEU A 252 -10.04 -20.87 4.84
C LEU A 252 -10.60 -20.99 6.26
N SER A 253 -11.01 -22.20 6.62
CA SER A 253 -11.37 -22.55 8.00
C SER A 253 -10.16 -22.46 8.93
N GLU A 254 -10.40 -22.31 10.23
CA GLU A 254 -9.31 -22.32 11.23
C GLU A 254 -8.47 -23.60 11.19
N LYS A 255 -9.10 -24.73 10.87
CA LYS A 255 -8.42 -26.02 10.69
C LYS A 255 -7.45 -25.98 9.51
N GLU A 256 -7.87 -25.44 8.36
CA GLU A 256 -7.03 -25.31 7.17
C GLU A 256 -5.90 -24.30 7.38
N ILE A 257 -6.16 -23.20 8.08
CA ILE A 257 -5.13 -22.23 8.47
C ILE A 257 -4.07 -22.94 9.32
N ARG A 258 -4.50 -23.66 10.35
CA ARG A 258 -3.60 -24.41 11.24
C ARG A 258 -2.77 -25.44 10.47
N GLN A 259 -3.41 -26.25 9.63
CA GLN A 259 -2.74 -27.26 8.82
C GLN A 259 -1.67 -26.66 7.90
N ARG A 260 -1.94 -25.50 7.30
CA ARG A 260 -0.96 -24.79 6.47
C ARG A 260 0.20 -24.24 7.29
N CYS A 261 -0.08 -23.67 8.46
CA CYS A 261 0.92 -23.08 9.36
C CYS A 261 1.81 -24.11 10.07
N GLU A 262 1.30 -25.33 10.29
CA GLU A 262 1.97 -26.45 10.97
C GLU A 262 2.57 -27.47 9.97
N ASN A 263 2.55 -27.16 8.66
CA ASN A 263 3.28 -27.95 7.67
C ASN A 263 4.78 -27.96 8.00
N THR A 264 5.42 -29.13 8.03
CA THR A 264 6.83 -29.32 8.39
C THR A 264 7.77 -28.31 7.73
N GLU A 265 7.61 -28.02 6.43
CA GLU A 265 8.48 -27.07 5.72
C GLU A 265 8.38 -25.64 6.25
N LEU A 266 7.17 -25.20 6.62
CA LEU A 266 6.93 -23.88 7.17
C LEU A 266 7.23 -23.84 8.67
N TYR A 267 6.86 -24.89 9.40
CA TYR A 267 7.01 -25.01 10.84
C TYR A 267 8.47 -24.95 11.29
N ASP A 268 9.36 -25.60 10.52
CA ASP A 268 10.80 -25.58 10.76
C ASP A 268 11.54 -24.45 10.01
N GLN A 269 10.84 -23.57 9.30
CA GLN A 269 11.47 -22.47 8.59
C GLN A 269 12.20 -21.52 9.57
N ALA A 270 13.49 -21.28 9.30
CA ALA A 270 14.31 -20.38 10.12
C ALA A 270 13.90 -18.91 9.92
N LEU A 271 13.72 -18.18 11.01
CA LEU A 271 13.52 -16.72 11.02
C LEU A 271 14.84 -15.98 11.27
N SER A 272 15.75 -16.58 12.04
CA SER A 272 17.13 -16.13 12.25
C SER A 272 18.02 -17.35 12.58
N THR A 273 19.27 -17.14 12.98
CA THR A 273 20.22 -18.23 13.31
C THR A 273 19.66 -19.23 14.33
N ASP A 274 19.00 -18.74 15.38
CA ASP A 274 18.55 -19.57 16.52
C ASP A 274 17.02 -19.57 16.72
N LEU A 275 16.27 -18.95 15.81
CA LEU A 275 14.82 -18.79 15.91
C LEU A 275 14.13 -19.41 14.70
N ASN A 276 13.19 -20.32 14.93
CA ASN A 276 12.34 -20.90 13.89
C ASN A 276 10.90 -20.37 13.99
N TRP A 277 10.12 -20.61 12.94
CA TRP A 277 8.72 -20.22 12.89
C TRP A 277 7.87 -20.85 13.99
N ARG A 278 8.05 -22.15 14.28
CA ARG A 278 7.35 -22.86 15.37
C ARG A 278 7.39 -22.10 16.70
N ASP A 279 8.53 -21.51 17.04
CA ASP A 279 8.73 -20.81 18.32
C ASP A 279 7.80 -19.60 18.47
N VAL A 280 7.55 -18.90 17.36
CA VAL A 280 6.62 -17.76 17.27
C VAL A 280 5.17 -18.24 17.17
N TRP A 281 4.90 -19.26 16.35
CA TRP A 281 3.55 -19.77 16.09
C TRP A 281 2.89 -20.36 17.33
N ASP A 282 3.63 -21.14 18.13
CA ASP A 282 3.08 -21.84 19.29
C ASP A 282 2.65 -20.88 20.41
N ARG A 283 3.18 -19.66 20.41
CA ARG A 283 2.87 -18.58 21.39
C ARG A 283 1.86 -17.56 20.86
N ARG A 284 1.18 -17.86 19.75
CA ARG A 284 0.18 -16.96 19.18
C ARG A 284 -1.00 -16.78 20.15
N LYS A 285 -1.43 -15.53 20.30
CA LYS A 285 -2.66 -15.14 21.01
C LYS A 285 -3.86 -15.00 20.08
N SER A 286 -3.59 -14.65 18.84
CA SER A 286 -4.62 -14.45 17.83
C SER A 286 -4.09 -14.86 16.47
N VAL A 287 -5.00 -15.28 15.60
CA VAL A 287 -4.73 -15.57 14.19
C VAL A 287 -5.94 -15.15 13.38
N SER A 288 -5.69 -14.61 12.21
CA SER A 288 -6.70 -14.30 11.22
C SER A 288 -6.15 -14.49 9.82
N MET A 289 -7.03 -14.70 8.87
CA MET A 289 -6.68 -14.91 7.46
C MET A 289 -7.43 -13.89 6.61
N MET A 290 -6.76 -13.44 5.55
CA MET A 290 -7.32 -12.54 4.55
C MET A 290 -6.78 -12.91 3.17
N PRO A 291 -7.65 -13.14 2.17
CA PRO A 291 -7.25 -13.15 0.77
C PRO A 291 -6.53 -11.85 0.40
N MET A 292 -5.55 -11.92 -0.48
CA MET A 292 -4.84 -10.72 -0.93
C MET A 292 -5.33 -10.29 -2.30
N GLU A 293 -6.28 -9.36 -2.33
CA GLU A 293 -6.68 -8.73 -3.59
C GLU A 293 -5.55 -7.87 -4.13
N GLU A 294 -5.15 -8.12 -5.37
CA GLU A 294 -4.20 -7.29 -6.10
C GLU A 294 -4.89 -6.67 -7.31
N GLY A 295 -5.05 -5.34 -7.34
CA GLY A 295 -5.58 -4.60 -8.49
C GLY A 295 -5.30 -3.10 -8.43
N LEU A 296 -5.06 -2.50 -9.59
CA LEU A 296 -4.94 -1.05 -9.77
C LEU A 296 -5.97 -0.61 -10.79
N ARG A 297 -6.89 0.26 -10.39
CA ARG A 297 -7.96 0.72 -11.29
C ARG A 297 -7.56 2.00 -12.02
N GLU A 298 -7.52 1.97 -13.35
CA GLU A 298 -7.12 3.15 -14.13
C GLU A 298 -8.16 4.29 -14.13
N ARG A 299 -9.45 3.97 -13.89
CA ARG A 299 -10.52 4.96 -13.73
C ARG A 299 -11.09 4.96 -12.31
N GLY A 300 -10.71 5.96 -11.51
CA GLY A 300 -11.08 6.09 -10.09
C GLY A 300 -12.32 6.93 -9.79
N HIS A 301 -12.97 7.53 -10.80
CA HIS A 301 -14.07 8.48 -10.59
C HIS A 301 -15.15 8.40 -11.69
N TRP A 302 -16.30 9.00 -11.38
CA TRP A 302 -17.41 9.28 -12.28
C TRP A 302 -18.22 10.45 -11.74
N ARG A 303 -18.39 11.51 -12.53
CA ARG A 303 -19.10 12.74 -12.13
C ARG A 303 -18.57 13.26 -10.78
N ASP A 304 -19.42 13.31 -9.76
CA ASP A 304 -19.12 13.80 -8.42
C ASP A 304 -18.84 12.66 -7.42
N ILE A 305 -18.34 11.52 -7.91
CA ILE A 305 -17.98 10.34 -7.11
C ILE A 305 -16.53 9.95 -7.42
N VAL A 306 -15.73 9.70 -6.37
CA VAL A 306 -14.35 9.22 -6.50
C VAL A 306 -14.02 8.15 -5.46
N CYS A 307 -13.17 7.20 -5.83
CA CYS A 307 -12.61 6.18 -4.93
C CYS A 307 -11.18 6.54 -4.54
N ILE A 308 -10.79 6.30 -3.28
CA ILE A 308 -9.42 6.45 -2.77
C ILE A 308 -8.98 5.23 -1.95
N GLY A 309 -7.67 5.03 -1.80
CA GLY A 309 -7.10 3.92 -1.04
C GLY A 309 -7.60 2.56 -1.54
N GLY A 310 -7.96 1.68 -0.60
CA GLY A 310 -8.37 0.30 -0.87
C GLY A 310 -9.55 0.15 -1.84
N SER A 311 -10.36 1.19 -2.02
CA SER A 311 -11.47 1.19 -2.97
C SER A 311 -11.02 1.40 -4.44
N MET A 312 -9.85 2.00 -4.65
CA MET A 312 -9.25 2.33 -5.95
C MET A 312 -8.07 1.43 -6.30
N HIS A 313 -7.23 1.10 -5.32
CA HIS A 313 -6.04 0.28 -5.52
C HIS A 313 -5.80 -0.61 -4.30
N LYS A 314 -5.30 -1.82 -4.56
CA LYS A 314 -4.91 -2.77 -3.52
C LYS A 314 -3.72 -3.58 -4.01
N THR A 315 -2.66 -3.65 -3.22
CA THR A 315 -1.43 -4.35 -3.61
C THR A 315 -0.86 -5.19 -2.48
N ALA A 316 0.11 -6.04 -2.81
CA ALA A 316 0.83 -6.83 -1.81
C ALA A 316 1.57 -5.91 -0.82
N PRO A 317 1.55 -6.21 0.50
CA PRO A 317 2.08 -5.32 1.53
C PRO A 317 3.62 -5.34 1.63
N HIS A 318 4.31 -6.04 0.74
CA HIS A 318 5.75 -6.37 0.88
C HIS A 318 6.66 -5.14 0.73
N THR A 319 6.15 -4.05 0.15
CA THR A 319 6.84 -2.75 0.10
C THR A 319 6.38 -1.79 1.20
N GLY A 320 5.41 -2.17 2.04
CA GLY A 320 4.85 -1.30 3.08
C GLY A 320 4.11 -0.05 2.56
N GLN A 321 3.94 0.12 1.25
CA GLN A 321 3.44 1.35 0.64
C GLN A 321 1.91 1.49 0.64
N ASP A 322 1.14 0.41 0.79
CA ASP A 322 -0.34 0.41 0.66
C ASP A 322 -1.01 1.51 1.50
N THR A 323 -0.63 1.61 2.78
CA THR A 323 -1.16 2.63 3.70
C THR A 323 -0.70 4.03 3.30
N SER A 324 0.60 4.20 3.03
CA SER A 324 1.19 5.50 2.70
C SER A 324 0.64 6.07 1.38
N CYS A 325 0.42 5.22 0.40
CA CYS A 325 -0.25 5.55 -0.86
C CYS A 325 -1.71 5.98 -0.64
N SER A 326 -2.42 5.33 0.28
CA SER A 326 -3.80 5.67 0.64
C SER A 326 -3.87 7.02 1.37
N ILE A 327 -2.90 7.33 2.23
CA ILE A 327 -2.71 8.65 2.86
C ILE A 327 -2.40 9.72 1.81
N GLU A 328 -1.54 9.42 0.83
CA GLU A 328 -1.24 10.34 -0.27
C GLU A 328 -2.46 10.62 -1.16
N ASP A 329 -3.35 9.65 -1.39
CA ASP A 329 -4.60 9.88 -2.13
C ASP A 329 -5.48 10.92 -1.43
N ALA A 330 -5.63 10.79 -0.11
CA ALA A 330 -6.37 11.74 0.70
C ALA A 330 -5.77 13.15 0.61
N ALA A 331 -4.44 13.27 0.71
CA ALA A 331 -3.74 14.54 0.60
C ALA A 331 -3.89 15.17 -0.81
N GLU A 332 -3.71 14.41 -1.88
CA GLU A 332 -3.83 14.95 -3.24
C GLU A 332 -5.26 15.37 -3.58
N LEU A 333 -6.27 14.60 -3.15
CA LEU A 333 -7.67 15.00 -3.33
C LEU A 333 -7.96 16.31 -2.59
N ALA A 334 -7.53 16.42 -1.33
CA ALA A 334 -7.69 17.65 -0.56
C ALA A 334 -6.95 18.84 -1.18
N ASN A 335 -5.73 18.63 -1.71
CA ASN A 335 -4.97 19.67 -2.41
C ASN A 335 -5.74 20.24 -3.60
N LEU A 336 -6.29 19.35 -4.43
CA LEU A 336 -7.05 19.74 -5.61
C LEU A 336 -8.35 20.46 -5.24
N LEU A 337 -9.08 19.96 -4.25
CA LEU A 337 -10.31 20.60 -3.75
C LEU A 337 -10.03 21.96 -3.14
N HIS A 338 -9.03 22.08 -2.26
CA HIS A 338 -8.65 23.36 -1.67
C HIS A 338 -8.24 24.37 -2.74
N GLY A 339 -7.41 23.97 -3.70
CA GLY A 339 -7.02 24.82 -4.83
C GLY A 339 -8.21 25.26 -5.69
N ARG A 340 -9.19 24.37 -5.89
CA ARG A 340 -10.40 24.69 -6.66
C ARG A 340 -11.38 25.59 -5.91
N LEU A 341 -11.51 25.44 -4.58
CA LEU A 341 -12.50 26.18 -3.79
C LEU A 341 -11.98 27.54 -3.29
N ARG A 342 -10.67 27.68 -3.10
CA ARG A 342 -10.04 28.90 -2.58
C ARG A 342 -10.34 30.10 -3.49
N GLY A 343 -10.81 31.19 -2.89
CA GLY A 343 -11.09 32.45 -3.59
C GLY A 343 -12.41 32.47 -4.37
N ARG A 344 -13.19 31.38 -4.37
CA ARG A 344 -14.49 31.34 -5.04
C ARG A 344 -15.62 31.87 -4.16
N ARG A 345 -16.61 32.49 -4.81
CA ARG A 345 -17.88 32.87 -4.18
C ARG A 345 -18.94 31.78 -4.29
N THR A 346 -18.92 31.03 -5.40
CA THR A 346 -19.89 29.97 -5.71
C THR A 346 -19.23 28.60 -5.74
N LYS A 347 -19.99 27.56 -5.40
CA LYS A 347 -19.51 26.18 -5.46
C LYS A 347 -19.25 25.76 -6.93
N PRO A 348 -18.28 24.87 -7.19
CA PRO A 348 -18.01 24.38 -8.54
C PRO A 348 -19.20 23.59 -9.11
N SER A 349 -19.33 23.57 -10.43
CA SER A 349 -20.30 22.70 -11.10
C SER A 349 -19.86 21.24 -11.09
N THR A 350 -20.78 20.31 -11.34
CA THR A 350 -20.47 18.88 -11.52
C THR A 350 -19.41 18.65 -12.61
N GLU A 351 -19.43 19.43 -13.69
CA GLU A 351 -18.42 19.28 -14.74
C GLU A 351 -17.03 19.73 -14.27
N GLU A 352 -16.95 20.83 -13.51
CA GLU A 352 -15.68 21.28 -12.92
C GLU A 352 -15.12 20.24 -11.93
N ILE A 353 -15.98 19.58 -11.15
CA ILE A 353 -15.60 18.50 -10.23
C ILE A 353 -15.15 17.27 -11.03
N ASN A 354 -15.90 16.87 -12.06
CA ASN A 354 -15.53 15.74 -12.92
C ASN A 354 -14.13 15.91 -13.54
N ILE A 355 -13.82 17.10 -14.08
CA ILE A 355 -12.48 17.43 -14.61
C ILE A 355 -11.41 17.36 -13.52
N LEU A 356 -11.71 17.88 -12.33
CA LEU A 356 -10.80 17.83 -11.18
C LEU A 356 -10.50 16.39 -10.78
N LEU A 357 -11.51 15.52 -10.75
CA LEU A 357 -11.37 14.11 -10.40
C LEU A 357 -10.66 13.30 -11.50
N GLY A 358 -10.80 13.70 -12.77
CA GLY A 358 -9.97 13.24 -13.87
C GLY A 358 -8.48 13.54 -13.65
N THR A 359 -8.18 14.78 -13.27
CA THR A 359 -6.82 15.20 -12.92
C THR A 359 -6.27 14.41 -11.73
N PHE A 360 -7.08 14.26 -10.67
CA PHE A 360 -6.73 13.44 -9.50
C PHE A 360 -6.37 12.02 -9.92
N THR A 361 -7.28 11.35 -10.64
CA THR A 361 -7.10 9.96 -11.10
C THR A 361 -5.82 9.82 -11.91
N GLN A 362 -5.58 10.70 -12.89
CA GLN A 362 -4.39 10.65 -13.72
C GLN A 362 -3.09 10.77 -12.91
N ARG A 363 -3.03 11.71 -11.96
CA ARG A 363 -1.86 11.91 -11.10
C ARG A 363 -1.62 10.72 -10.19
N ARG A 364 -2.67 10.22 -9.53
CA ARG A 364 -2.56 9.07 -8.62
C ARG A 364 -2.19 7.81 -9.37
N ILE A 365 -2.77 7.52 -10.53
CA ILE A 365 -2.40 6.34 -11.31
C ILE A 365 -0.96 6.43 -11.82
N ARG A 366 -0.48 7.61 -12.26
CA ARG A 366 0.93 7.79 -12.62
C ARG A 366 1.87 7.49 -11.44
N ARG A 367 1.49 7.93 -10.23
CA ARG A 367 2.24 7.69 -8.99
C ARG A 367 2.21 6.23 -8.55
N LEU A 368 1.05 5.58 -8.61
CA LEU A 368 0.81 4.23 -8.09
C LEU A 368 1.31 3.13 -9.02
N LYS A 369 1.26 3.32 -10.35
CA LYS A 369 1.63 2.28 -11.33
C LYS A 369 3.03 1.67 -11.13
N PRO A 370 4.11 2.44 -10.92
CA PRO A 370 5.42 1.86 -10.60
C PRO A 370 5.41 1.13 -9.25
N ILE A 371 4.97 1.78 -8.16
CA ILE A 371 4.91 1.21 -6.81
C ILE A 371 4.14 -0.12 -6.79
N TYR A 372 3.04 -0.17 -7.54
CA TYR A 372 2.20 -1.35 -7.66
C TYR A 372 2.90 -2.52 -8.37
N ARG A 373 3.56 -2.25 -9.50
CA ARG A 373 4.32 -3.27 -10.25
C ARG A 373 5.43 -3.85 -9.39
N GLU A 374 6.08 -2.97 -8.65
CA GLU A 374 7.16 -3.28 -7.75
C GLU A 374 6.66 -4.10 -6.54
N ALA A 375 5.57 -3.71 -5.89
CA ALA A 375 4.95 -4.51 -4.83
C ALA A 375 4.55 -5.93 -5.30
N LYS A 376 4.01 -6.04 -6.52
CA LYS A 376 3.72 -7.35 -7.15
C LYS A 376 4.98 -8.19 -7.35
N ARG A 377 6.09 -7.57 -7.76
CA ARG A 377 7.37 -8.28 -7.92
C ARG A 377 7.95 -8.70 -6.57
N ALA A 378 7.89 -7.82 -5.57
CA ALA A 378 8.43 -8.06 -4.23
C ALA A 378 7.90 -9.36 -3.61
N ILE A 379 6.57 -9.57 -3.58
CA ILE A 379 6.00 -10.82 -3.06
C ILE A 379 6.48 -12.04 -3.84
N ARG A 380 6.57 -11.94 -5.18
CA ARG A 380 7.01 -13.05 -6.04
C ARG A 380 8.50 -13.36 -5.84
N HIS A 381 9.33 -12.36 -5.56
CA HIS A 381 10.73 -12.54 -5.15
C HIS A 381 10.82 -13.20 -3.77
N MET A 382 10.09 -12.70 -2.78
CA MET A 382 10.14 -13.20 -1.41
C MET A 382 9.55 -14.60 -1.24
N THR A 383 8.63 -15.03 -2.11
CA THR A 383 8.11 -16.40 -2.13
C THR A 383 8.76 -17.30 -3.19
N PHE A 384 9.89 -16.89 -3.78
CA PHE A 384 10.59 -17.62 -4.86
C PHE A 384 9.68 -18.15 -5.97
N CYS A 385 8.71 -17.35 -6.42
CA CYS A 385 7.69 -17.77 -7.38
C CYS A 385 8.32 -17.97 -8.78
N GLY A 386 8.76 -19.19 -9.07
CA GLY A 386 9.45 -19.54 -10.32
C GLY A 386 10.97 -19.33 -10.26
N PRO A 387 11.72 -19.97 -11.19
CA PRO A 387 13.18 -20.07 -11.11
C PRO A 387 13.89 -18.71 -11.17
N TRP A 388 13.39 -17.76 -11.96
CA TRP A 388 13.97 -16.42 -12.08
C TRP A 388 13.82 -15.60 -10.80
N ASN A 389 12.64 -15.61 -10.18
CA ASN A 389 12.42 -14.90 -8.94
C ASN A 389 13.25 -15.48 -7.79
N ARG A 390 13.41 -16.81 -7.77
CA ARG A 390 14.31 -17.51 -6.85
C ARG A 390 15.76 -17.07 -7.04
N LEU A 391 16.25 -17.01 -8.28
CA LEU A 391 17.63 -16.59 -8.58
C LEU A 391 17.89 -15.14 -8.13
N ILE A 392 16.99 -14.22 -8.48
CA ILE A 392 17.10 -12.80 -8.12
C ILE A 392 17.12 -12.63 -6.61
N ALA A 393 16.15 -13.22 -5.90
CA ALA A 393 16.06 -13.09 -4.45
C ALA A 393 17.26 -13.71 -3.73
N ARG A 394 17.73 -14.89 -4.17
CA ARG A 394 18.84 -15.60 -3.50
C ARG A 394 20.21 -14.99 -3.74
N TYR A 395 20.49 -14.53 -4.96
CA TYR A 395 21.86 -14.21 -5.37
C TYR A 395 22.09 -12.75 -5.74
N TYR A 396 21.06 -12.03 -6.18
CA TYR A 396 21.19 -10.63 -6.57
C TYR A 396 20.84 -9.69 -5.43
N LEU A 397 19.64 -9.82 -4.85
CA LEU A 397 19.15 -8.88 -3.82
C LEU A 397 19.96 -8.95 -2.52
N THR A 398 20.41 -10.15 -2.10
CA THR A 398 21.27 -10.33 -0.92
C THR A 398 22.65 -9.72 -1.09
N ARG A 399 23.23 -9.79 -2.29
CA ARG A 399 24.57 -9.24 -2.57
C ARG A 399 24.55 -7.75 -2.91
N ASN A 400 23.37 -7.21 -3.22
CA ASN A 400 23.18 -5.83 -3.65
C ASN A 400 22.09 -5.18 -2.80
N GLU A 401 22.19 -5.25 -1.47
CA GLU A 401 21.17 -4.70 -0.56
C GLU A 401 20.89 -3.20 -0.78
N GLN A 402 21.87 -2.45 -1.30
CA GLN A 402 21.71 -1.06 -1.70
C GLN A 402 20.60 -0.89 -2.75
N VAL A 403 20.41 -1.85 -3.65
CA VAL A 403 19.32 -1.83 -4.65
C VAL A 403 17.95 -1.85 -3.97
N ILE A 404 17.81 -2.62 -2.89
CA ILE A 404 16.57 -2.64 -2.09
C ILE A 404 16.35 -1.24 -1.48
N ALA A 405 17.37 -0.66 -0.86
CA ALA A 405 17.28 0.66 -0.27
C ALA A 405 16.98 1.77 -1.29
N GLU A 406 17.57 1.71 -2.48
CA GLU A 406 17.30 2.65 -3.58
C GLU A 406 15.88 2.53 -4.10
N TRP A 407 15.39 1.31 -4.27
CA TRP A 407 14.01 1.07 -4.68
C TRP A 407 13.03 1.66 -3.66
N PHE A 408 13.17 1.32 -2.37
CA PHE A 408 12.36 1.92 -1.32
C PHE A 408 12.46 3.46 -1.32
N SER A 409 13.64 4.01 -1.56
CA SER A 409 13.86 5.46 -1.61
C SER A 409 13.11 6.11 -2.78
N LYS A 410 13.16 5.51 -3.97
CA LYS A 410 12.43 5.98 -5.15
C LYS A 410 10.91 5.95 -4.93
N ASP A 411 10.42 4.87 -4.30
CA ASP A 411 9.00 4.76 -3.95
C ASP A 411 8.59 5.85 -2.98
N VAL A 412 9.43 6.24 -2.02
CA VAL A 412 9.15 7.32 -1.07
C VAL A 412 9.25 8.71 -1.70
N ALA A 413 10.33 9.02 -2.42
CA ALA A 413 10.70 10.35 -2.87
C ALA A 413 9.65 11.09 -3.72
N GLY A 414 8.85 10.36 -4.50
CA GLY A 414 7.75 10.94 -5.29
C GLY A 414 6.47 11.25 -4.49
N GLY A 415 6.51 11.17 -3.16
CA GLY A 415 5.35 11.28 -2.30
C GLY A 415 4.68 12.66 -2.32
N VAL A 416 3.36 12.66 -2.16
CA VAL A 416 2.56 13.89 -2.03
C VAL A 416 2.76 14.52 -0.65
N SER A 417 2.60 15.84 -0.56
CA SER A 417 2.46 16.60 0.69
C SER A 417 1.14 17.37 0.69
N VAL A 418 0.67 17.81 1.86
CA VAL A 418 -0.48 18.70 1.99
C VAL A 418 -0.02 20.13 1.66
N LYS A 419 -0.38 20.64 0.48
CA LYS A 419 0.18 21.86 -0.12
C LYS A 419 -0.24 23.17 0.56
N PHE A 420 -1.30 23.13 1.35
CA PHE A 420 -1.82 24.30 2.07
C PHE A 420 -1.43 24.30 3.55
N LEU A 421 -0.51 23.41 3.96
CA LEU A 421 0.11 23.38 5.27
C LEU A 421 1.63 23.50 5.10
N PRO A 422 2.35 24.07 6.09
CA PRO A 422 3.81 24.07 6.06
C PRO A 422 4.35 22.65 6.02
N LEU A 423 5.55 22.47 5.47
CA LEU A 423 6.27 21.22 5.59
C LEU A 423 6.88 21.14 7.00
N PRO A 424 7.01 19.94 7.60
CA PRO A 424 7.73 19.78 8.86
C PRO A 424 9.22 20.04 8.62
N GLU A 425 9.91 20.66 9.59
CA GLU A 425 11.34 21.02 9.50
C GLU A 425 12.22 19.83 9.08
N ARG A 426 12.01 18.66 9.72
CA ARG A 426 12.71 17.40 9.39
C ARG A 426 12.51 16.94 7.95
N SER A 427 11.40 17.33 7.31
CA SER A 427 11.10 16.99 5.94
C SER A 427 11.71 17.98 4.95
N GLU A 428 11.77 19.27 5.27
CA GLU A 428 12.28 20.29 4.34
C GLU A 428 13.73 20.02 3.98
N LEU A 429 14.56 19.74 5.00
CA LEU A 429 15.98 19.42 4.83
C LEU A 429 16.19 18.09 4.11
N ALA A 430 15.41 17.07 4.45
CA ALA A 430 15.65 15.72 3.95
C ALA A 430 15.16 15.52 2.49
N TRP A 431 14.08 16.20 2.09
CA TRP A 431 13.46 15.96 0.77
C TRP A 431 13.92 16.91 -0.34
N SER A 432 14.49 18.07 0.01
CA SER A 432 14.96 19.07 -0.96
C SER A 432 16.02 18.51 -1.90
N ASP A 433 16.97 17.76 -1.35
CA ASP A 433 18.15 17.27 -2.08
C ASP A 433 17.78 16.18 -3.09
N ILE A 434 16.78 15.36 -2.74
CA ILE A 434 16.32 14.24 -3.56
C ILE A 434 15.40 14.70 -4.69
N GLN A 435 14.59 15.75 -4.47
CA GLN A 435 13.74 16.30 -5.53
C GLN A 435 14.56 16.96 -6.64
N LEU A 436 15.70 17.58 -6.30
CA LEU A 436 16.64 18.16 -7.27
C LEU A 436 17.26 17.07 -8.17
N GLU A 437 17.65 15.92 -7.60
CA GLU A 437 18.15 14.78 -8.38
C GLU A 437 17.09 14.14 -9.29
N GLN A 438 15.82 14.15 -8.90
CA GLN A 438 14.75 13.64 -9.78
C GLN A 438 14.43 14.58 -10.94
N HIS A 439 14.63 15.89 -10.77
CA HIS A 439 14.43 16.86 -11.84
C HIS A 439 15.52 16.82 -12.92
N THR A 440 16.78 16.50 -12.56
CA THR A 440 17.88 16.34 -13.52
C THR A 440 17.76 15.08 -14.40
N TYR A 441 16.91 14.11 -14.05
CA TYR A 441 16.68 12.91 -14.87
C TYR A 441 15.58 13.05 -15.94
N TRP A 442 14.81 14.15 -15.96
CA TRP A 442 13.66 14.32 -16.87
C TRP A 442 13.78 15.48 -17.87
N GLY A 443 14.97 16.04 -18.10
CA GLY A 443 15.21 17.08 -19.09
C GLY A 443 16.54 16.93 -19.83
N GLY A 444 16.47 16.65 -21.13
CA GLY A 444 17.43 17.04 -22.19
C GLY A 444 18.94 16.85 -21.97
N VAL A 445 19.52 15.91 -22.74
CA VAL A 445 20.87 15.92 -23.34
C VAL A 445 21.94 16.74 -22.61
N GLY A 446 22.74 16.05 -21.78
CA GLY A 446 23.95 16.60 -21.19
C GLY A 446 24.67 15.54 -20.36
N THR A 447 25.71 14.96 -20.92
CA THR A 447 26.51 13.89 -20.32
C THR A 447 27.16 14.32 -19.01
N THR A 448 26.75 13.69 -17.90
CA THR A 448 27.66 13.35 -16.80
C THR A 448 27.30 11.94 -16.35
N ARG A 449 28.13 10.97 -16.77
CA ARG A 449 28.00 9.56 -16.40
C ARG A 449 28.28 9.41 -14.91
N ILE A 450 27.25 9.15 -14.12
CA ILE A 450 27.39 8.23 -12.98
C ILE A 450 26.97 6.86 -13.52
N GLN A 451 27.93 5.93 -13.61
CA GLN A 451 27.73 4.59 -14.13
C GLN A 451 26.69 3.83 -13.30
N CYS A 452 25.41 3.92 -13.69
CA CYS A 452 24.39 2.95 -13.35
C CYS A 452 24.43 1.85 -14.42
N GLY A 453 25.49 1.03 -14.39
CA GLY A 453 25.62 -0.14 -15.24
C GLY A 453 24.94 -1.33 -14.59
N SER A 454 23.80 -1.79 -15.13
CA SER A 454 23.35 -3.20 -15.22
C SER A 454 21.83 -3.38 -15.23
N TRP A 455 21.14 -2.89 -16.27
CA TRP A 455 19.84 -3.46 -16.68
C TRP A 455 19.79 -3.83 -18.17
N ALA A 456 20.86 -3.57 -18.94
CA ALA A 456 20.97 -3.94 -20.35
C ALA A 456 21.65 -5.30 -20.60
N ALA A 457 22.24 -5.95 -19.59
CA ALA A 457 23.05 -7.15 -19.76
C ALA A 457 22.27 -8.48 -19.79
N LEU A 458 20.95 -8.48 -19.56
CA LEU A 458 20.15 -9.72 -19.53
C LEU A 458 19.45 -10.07 -20.85
N HIS A 459 19.60 -9.25 -21.90
CA HIS A 459 19.08 -9.56 -23.25
C HIS A 459 20.17 -9.88 -24.29
N THR A 460 21.44 -10.03 -23.89
CA THR A 460 22.52 -10.25 -24.86
C THR A 460 23.60 -11.20 -24.33
N VAL A 461 23.23 -12.42 -23.91
CA VAL A 461 24.18 -13.54 -23.82
C VAL A 461 23.43 -14.86 -24.05
N VAL A 462 23.10 -15.18 -25.31
CA VAL A 462 23.21 -16.54 -25.89
C VAL A 462 23.34 -16.35 -27.41
N VAL A 463 24.54 -16.05 -27.89
CA VAL A 463 24.98 -16.46 -29.22
C VAL A 463 26.28 -17.22 -28.99
N ILE A 464 26.18 -18.54 -29.07
CA ILE A 464 27.33 -19.44 -29.01
C ILE A 464 28.05 -19.30 -30.35
N GLU A 465 29.18 -18.58 -30.38
CA GLU A 465 30.14 -18.67 -31.49
C GLU A 465 31.04 -19.90 -31.27
N SER A 466 30.85 -20.91 -32.10
CA SER A 466 31.75 -22.05 -32.26
C SER A 466 33.03 -21.64 -33.01
N PRO A 467 34.20 -22.23 -32.72
CA PRO A 467 35.46 -21.82 -33.32
C PRO A 467 35.62 -22.29 -34.78
N ARG A 468 36.25 -21.41 -35.55
CA ARG A 468 36.57 -21.52 -36.99
C ARG A 468 37.29 -22.83 -37.34
N TYR A 469 36.78 -23.53 -38.36
CA TYR A 469 37.60 -24.39 -39.22
C TYR A 469 37.43 -23.97 -40.68
N ILE A 470 38.57 -23.77 -41.32
CA ILE A 470 38.75 -23.35 -42.71
C ILE A 470 38.73 -24.61 -43.61
N GLY A 471 38.04 -24.55 -44.76
CA GLY A 471 38.51 -25.25 -45.96
C GLY A 471 37.54 -26.21 -46.68
N ARG A 472 36.88 -25.67 -47.71
CA ARG A 472 36.70 -26.21 -49.09
C ARG A 472 35.93 -27.53 -49.36
N ARG A 473 34.96 -27.37 -50.27
CA ARG A 473 34.47 -28.25 -51.37
C ARG A 473 33.45 -29.36 -51.05
N LYS A 474 32.25 -29.22 -51.63
CA LYS A 474 31.34 -30.32 -52.03
C LYS A 474 31.95 -31.10 -53.21
N PRO A 475 31.65 -32.40 -53.36
CA PRO A 475 30.55 -32.85 -54.23
C PRO A 475 29.66 -33.92 -53.53
N ALA A 476 28.33 -33.81 -53.60
CA ALA A 476 27.44 -34.46 -54.56
C ALA A 476 27.29 -35.99 -54.38
N LEU A 477 26.01 -36.39 -54.19
CA LEU A 477 25.36 -37.68 -54.51
C LEU A 477 25.34 -38.81 -53.44
N CYS A 478 24.10 -39.10 -52.99
CA CYS A 478 23.54 -40.40 -52.61
C CYS A 478 23.86 -41.53 -53.62
N PRO A 479 23.52 -42.83 -53.39
CA PRO A 479 22.69 -43.42 -52.32
C PRO A 479 23.26 -44.72 -51.69
N LEU A 480 22.70 -45.13 -50.54
CA LEU A 480 21.91 -46.38 -50.35
C LEU A 480 21.31 -46.40 -48.95
#